data_AF-A0A379GGW7-F1
#
_entry.id   AF-A0A379GGW7-F1
#
_cell.length_a   1.000
_cell.length_b   1.000
_cell.length_c   1.000
_cell.angle_alpha   90.00
_cell.angle_beta   90.00
_cell.angle_gamma   90.00
#
_symmetry.space_group_name_H-M   'P 1'
#
loop_
_entity.id
_entity.type
_entity.pdbx_description
1 polymer ?
#
loop_
_entity_poly.entity_id
_entity_poly.type
_entity_poly.pdbx_seq_one_letter_code
_entity_poly.pdbx_strand_id
1 'polypeptide(L)' 'MIQITNEEAFETARDVMTKEGILAGISSGAAIAAAVKLAKEPEFANKES' A
#
# COMPACT_ATOMS: atom_id res chain seq x y z
N MET A 1 -1.29 9.11 11.21
CA MET A 1 -1.64 9.40 9.81
C MET A 1 -0.39 9.10 8.99
N ILE A 2 -0.47 8.17 8.04
CA ILE A 2 0.69 7.78 7.23
C ILE A 2 0.65 8.58 5.94
N GLN A 3 1.72 9.32 5.70
CA GLN A 3 1.86 10.10 4.49
C GLN A 3 2.42 9.20 3.38
N ILE A 4 1.67 9.11 2.30
CA ILE A 4 2.07 8.43 1.07
C ILE A 4 2.26 9.51 0.02
N THR A 5 3.39 9.47 -0.67
CA THR A 5 3.64 10.39 -1.78
C THR A 5 2.83 9.96 -3.00
N ASN A 6 2.54 10.90 -3.90
CA ASN A 6 1.84 10.56 -5.14
C ASN A 6 2.61 9.53 -5.98
N GLU A 7 3.94 9.54 -5.93
CA GLU A 7 4.80 8.58 -6.63
C GLU A 7 4.65 7.18 -6.05
N GLU A 8 4.75 7.03 -4.72
CA GLU A 8 4.52 5.72 -4.06
C GLU A 8 3.12 5.17 -4.32
N ALA A 9 2.11 6.04 -4.31
CA ALA A 9 0.73 5.65 -4.62
C ALA A 9 0.58 5.18 -6.07
N PHE A 10 1.23 5.87 -7.02
CA PHE A 10 1.19 5.55 -8.44
C PHE A 10 1.94 4.25 -8.76
N GLU A 11 3.15 4.09 -8.23
CA GLU A 11 3.93 2.86 -8.35
C GLU A 11 3.17 1.67 -7.78
N THR A 12 2.61 1.80 -6.57
CA THR A 12 1.85 0.72 -5.93
C THR A 12 0.59 0.37 -6.73
N ALA A 13 -0.18 1.34 -7.21
CA ALA A 13 -1.35 1.09 -8.06
C ALA A 13 -0.95 0.33 -9.34
N ARG A 14 0.16 0.74 -9.97
CA ARG A 14 0.67 0.10 -11.19
C ARG A 14 1.19 -1.31 -10.93
N ASP A 15 1.86 -1.54 -9.80
CA ASP A 15 2.32 -2.85 -9.39
C ASP A 15 1.15 -3.80 -9.12
N VAL A 16 0.10 -3.34 -8.45
CA VAL A 16 -1.12 -4.12 -8.19
C VAL A 16 -1.81 -4.49 -9.51
N MET A 17 -1.87 -3.56 -10.46
CA MET A 17 -2.37 -3.84 -11.81
C MET A 17 -1.54 -4.88 -12.55
N THR A 18 -0.21 -4.80 -12.44
CA THR A 18 0.71 -5.65 -13.22
C THR A 18 0.90 -7.03 -12.60
N LYS A 19 0.94 -7.13 -11.28
CA LYS A 19 1.22 -8.36 -10.52
C LYS A 19 -0.04 -9.15 -10.20
N GLU A 20 -1.09 -8.45 -9.77
CA GLU A 20 -2.34 -9.08 -9.31
C GLU A 20 -3.45 -9.03 -10.37
N GLY A 21 -3.25 -8.25 -11.45
CA GLY A 21 -4.29 -8.04 -12.48
C GLY A 21 -5.47 -7.19 -11.98
N ILE A 22 -5.33 -6.55 -10.82
CA ILE A 22 -6.39 -5.76 -10.19
C ILE A 22 -6.29 -4.31 -10.67
N LEU A 23 -7.31 -3.86 -11.39
CA LEU A 23 -7.38 -2.49 -11.87
C LEU A 23 -7.71 -1.54 -10.71
N ALA A 24 -6.67 -0.96 -10.12
CA ALA A 24 -6.74 -0.09 -8.96
C ALA A 24 -6.32 1.34 -9.32
N GLY A 25 -7.06 2.33 -8.82
CA GLY A 25 -6.71 3.75 -8.99
C GLY A 25 -5.61 4.20 -8.03
N ILE A 26 -5.08 5.41 -8.21
CA ILE A 26 -4.02 6.00 -7.37
C ILE A 26 -4.43 6.06 -5.89
N SER A 27 -5.70 6.33 -5.58
CA SER A 27 -6.21 6.32 -4.20
C SER A 27 -6.12 4.93 -3.56
N SER A 28 -6.47 3.88 -4.31
CA SER A 28 -6.32 2.49 -3.86
C SER A 28 -4.85 2.12 -3.70
N GLY A 29 -3.98 2.57 -4.62
CA GLY A 29 -2.53 2.43 -4.49
C GLY A 29 -1.98 3.09 -3.22
N ALA A 30 -2.47 4.29 -2.87
CA ALA A 30 -2.08 4.96 -1.63
C ALA A 30 -2.51 4.19 -0.38
N ALA A 31 -3.73 3.65 -0.36
CA ALA A 31 -4.22 2.83 0.75
C ALA A 31 -3.39 1.55 0.93
N ILE A 32 -3.06 0.87 -0.18
CA ILE A 32 -2.23 -0.33 -0.17
C ILE A 32 -0.80 0.00 0.28
N ALA A 33 -0.21 1.08 -0.24
CA ALA A 33 1.13 1.54 0.18
C ALA A 33 1.17 1.86 1.68
N ALA A 34 0.12 2.52 2.20
CA ALA A 34 -0.02 2.78 3.64
C ALA A 34 -0.14 1.48 4.44
N ALA A 35 -0.96 0.52 3.99
CA ALA A 35 -1.11 -0.78 4.65
C ALA A 35 0.21 -1.58 4.65
N VAL A 36 0.96 -1.57 3.55
CA VAL A 36 2.27 -2.22 3.45
C VAL A 36 3.30 -1.55 4.35
N LYS A 37 3.30 -0.21 4.46
CA LYS A 37 4.15 0.52 5.42
C LYS A 37 3.80 0.15 6.86
N LEU A 38 2.51 0.13 7.20
CA LEU A 38 2.01 -0.31 8.51
C LEU A 38 2.49 -1.72 8.83
N ALA A 39 2.30 -2.67 7.92
CA ALA A 39 2.68 -4.05 8.14
C ALA A 39 4.19 -4.24 8.38
N LYS A 40 5.03 -3.32 7.88
CA LYS A 40 6.48 -3.33 8.14
C LYS A 40 6.87 -2.68 9.46
N GLU A 41 5.98 -1.92 10.10
CA GLU A 41 6.26 -1.35 11.41
C GLU A 41 6.22 -2.44 12.49
N PRO A 42 7.19 -2.44 13.43
CA PRO A 42 7.29 -3.47 14.46
C PRO A 42 6.07 -3.50 15.39
N GLU A 43 5.32 -2.40 15.48
CA GLU A 43 4.05 -2.30 16.22
C GLU A 43 2.94 -3.17 15.62
N PHE A 44 2.92 -3.35 14.29
CA PHE A 44 1.91 -4.15 13.58
C PHE A 44 2.38 -5.57 13.29
N ALA A 45 3.69 -5.83 13.34
CA ALA A 45 4.27 -7.17 13.22
C ALA A 45 3.83 -8.14 14.33
N ASN A 46 3.16 -7.66 15.40
CA ASN A 46 2.69 -8.48 16.53
C ASN A 46 1.17 -8.47 16.72
N LYS A 47 0.36 -8.06 15.73
CA LYS A 47 -1.10 -8.11 15.84
C LYS A 47 -1.64 -9.46 15.37
N GLU A 48 -1.24 -10.53 16.07
CA GLU A 48 -1.97 -11.80 16.06
C GLU A 48 -2.83 -11.86 17.32
N SER A 49 -4.15 -11.79 17.16
CA SER A 49 -5.11 -12.41 18.07
C SER A 49 -6.46 -12.58 17.38
#